data_AF-A0A7W4Z5J6-F1
#
_entry.id   AF-A0A7W4Z5J6-F1
#
_cell.length_a   1.000
_cell.length_b   1.000
_cell.length_c   1.000
_cell.angle_alpha   90.00
_cell.angle_beta   90.00
_cell.angle_gamma   90.00
#
_symmetry.space_group_name_H-M   'P 1'
#
loop_
_entity.id
_entity.type
_entity.pdbx_description
1 polymer ?
#
loop_
_entity_poly.entity_id
_entity_poly.type
_entity_poly.pdbx_seq_one_letter_code
_entity_poly.pdbx_strand_id
1 'polypeptide(L)'
;MDHCQFHCSECGETSDLQPEENGAIFCPLCGGTKGKLDVGFSFGVAAQMDSVRVVGKNDSLPSKKKRRLEYRREHSLTVSTGRMSILERLIDKENDIYREKIIDKESGEIIHSDEEPLTDHTGHGSAKKNT
;
A
#
# COMPACT_ATOMS: atom_id res chain seq x y z
N MET A 1 4.47 -11.40 -19.57
CA MET A 1 4.58 -11.52 -21.04
C MET A 1 3.19 -11.31 -21.56
N ASP A 2 3.02 -10.22 -22.29
CA ASP A 2 1.75 -9.89 -22.90
C ASP A 2 1.49 -10.89 -24.03
N HIS A 3 0.25 -11.35 -24.17
CA HIS A 3 -0.15 -12.27 -25.23
C HIS A 3 -1.54 -11.94 -25.72
N CYS A 4 -1.80 -12.23 -27.00
CA CYS A 4 -3.08 -11.99 -27.64
C CYS A 4 -3.32 -13.12 -28.64
N GLN A 5 -4.15 -14.09 -28.25
CA GLN A 5 -4.40 -15.31 -29.02
C GLN A 5 -5.87 -15.39 -29.44
N PHE A 6 -6.12 -15.78 -30.68
CA PHE A 6 -7.46 -16.08 -31.18
C PHE A 6 -7.64 -17.58 -31.31
N HIS A 7 -8.74 -18.09 -30.76
CA HIS A 7 -9.17 -19.48 -30.86
C HIS A 7 -10.43 -19.58 -31.72
N CYS A 8 -10.30 -20.13 -32.94
CA CYS A 8 -11.40 -20.24 -33.87
C CYS A 8 -12.46 -21.26 -33.42
N SER A 9 -13.74 -20.91 -33.46
CA SER A 9 -14.85 -21.81 -33.11
C SER A 9 -15.21 -22.80 -34.22
N GLU A 10 -14.74 -22.56 -35.46
CA GLU A 10 -15.11 -23.37 -36.63
C GLU A 10 -14.09 -24.48 -36.90
N CYS A 11 -12.78 -24.17 -36.89
CA CYS A 11 -11.73 -25.16 -37.14
C CYS A 11 -10.94 -25.56 -35.89
N GLY A 12 -11.12 -24.87 -34.76
CA GLY A 12 -10.40 -25.15 -33.50
C GLY A 12 -8.96 -24.63 -33.45
N GLU A 13 -8.49 -23.94 -34.49
CA GLU A 13 -7.12 -23.41 -34.55
C GLU A 13 -6.90 -22.29 -33.52
N THR A 14 -5.71 -22.27 -32.93
CA THR A 14 -5.23 -21.16 -32.08
C THR A 14 -4.10 -20.44 -32.77
N SER A 15 -4.24 -19.14 -32.99
CA SER A 15 -3.24 -18.31 -33.67
C SER A 15 -3.01 -17.00 -32.93
N ASP A 16 -1.78 -16.49 -32.97
CA ASP A 16 -1.51 -15.11 -32.56
C ASP A 16 -2.27 -14.15 -33.47
N LEU A 17 -2.85 -13.11 -32.88
CA LEU A 17 -3.64 -12.14 -33.62
C LEU A 17 -2.78 -11.20 -34.45
N GLN A 18 -3.08 -11.15 -35.74
CA GLN A 18 -2.68 -10.06 -36.62
C GLN A 18 -3.96 -9.35 -37.10
N PRO A 19 -4.45 -8.34 -36.36
CA PRO A 19 -5.60 -7.58 -36.82
C PRO A 19 -5.27 -6.88 -38.14
N GLU A 20 -6.18 -6.96 -39.10
CA GLU A 20 -6.06 -6.16 -40.33
C GLU A 20 -6.33 -4.67 -40.05
N GLU A 21 -5.97 -3.78 -40.98
CA GLU A 21 -6.12 -2.32 -40.83
C GLU A 21 -7.56 -1.88 -40.48
N ASN A 22 -8.56 -2.70 -40.82
CA ASN A 22 -9.98 -2.46 -40.55
C ASN A 22 -10.48 -3.05 -39.21
N GLY A 23 -9.59 -3.64 -38.41
CA GLY A 23 -9.93 -4.24 -37.11
C GLY A 23 -10.68 -5.58 -37.19
N ALA A 24 -10.80 -6.15 -38.40
CA ALA A 24 -11.41 -7.45 -38.60
C ALA A 24 -10.42 -8.57 -38.23
N ILE A 25 -10.93 -9.60 -37.56
CA ILE A 25 -10.17 -10.78 -37.14
C ILE A 25 -10.74 -11.98 -37.88
N PHE A 26 -9.89 -12.68 -38.61
CA PHE A 26 -10.22 -13.90 -39.34
C PHE A 26 -9.28 -15.02 -38.93
N CYS A 27 -9.81 -16.24 -38.86
CA CYS A 27 -8.96 -17.42 -38.73
C CYS A 27 -8.10 -17.58 -40.00
N PRO A 28 -6.76 -17.67 -39.89
CA PRO A 28 -5.89 -17.81 -41.07
C PRO A 28 -6.05 -19.14 -41.80
N LEU A 29 -6.66 -20.16 -41.17
CA LEU A 29 -6.86 -21.47 -41.78
C LEU A 29 -8.20 -21.62 -42.49
N CYS A 30 -9.30 -21.15 -41.90
CA CYS A 30 -10.64 -21.37 -42.45
C CYS A 30 -11.41 -20.09 -42.81
N GLY A 31 -10.86 -18.91 -42.50
CA GLY A 31 -11.53 -17.62 -42.71
C GLY A 31 -12.68 -17.33 -41.74
N GLY A 32 -12.92 -18.22 -40.77
CA GLY A 32 -13.98 -18.07 -39.77
C GLY A 32 -13.79 -16.82 -38.90
N THR A 33 -14.88 -16.10 -38.62
CA THR A 33 -14.89 -14.85 -37.84
C THR A 33 -15.31 -15.07 -36.39
N LYS A 34 -15.83 -16.25 -36.06
CA LYS A 34 -16.30 -16.60 -34.72
C LYS A 34 -15.19 -17.32 -33.97
N GLY A 35 -14.86 -16.83 -32.79
CA GLY A 35 -13.85 -17.43 -31.93
C GLY A 35 -13.79 -16.79 -30.56
N LYS A 36 -12.87 -17.27 -29.74
CA LYS A 36 -12.53 -16.68 -28.45
C LYS A 36 -11.22 -15.90 -28.59
N LEU A 37 -11.18 -14.74 -27.97
CA LEU A 37 -10.00 -13.90 -27.87
C LEU A 37 -9.43 -14.04 -26.46
N ASP A 38 -8.21 -14.52 -26.33
CA ASP A 38 -7.47 -14.56 -25.08
C ASP A 38 -6.44 -13.43 -25.06
N VAL A 39 -6.52 -12.56 -24.06
CA VAL A 39 -5.67 -11.37 -23.93
C VAL A 39 -5.05 -11.38 -22.55
N GLY A 40 -3.74 -11.54 -22.50
CA GLY A 40 -2.94 -11.36 -21.30
C GLY A 40 -2.17 -10.06 -21.36
N PHE A 41 -2.26 -9.27 -20.31
CA PHE A 41 -1.41 -8.11 -20.08
C PHE A 41 -0.67 -8.28 -18.75
N SER A 42 0.57 -7.82 -18.72
CA SER A 42 1.41 -7.76 -17.54
C SER A 42 1.78 -6.32 -17.25
N PHE A 43 1.60 -5.90 -16.01
CA PHE A 43 2.04 -4.60 -15.54
C PHE A 43 2.91 -4.76 -14.30
N GLY A 44 3.93 -3.90 -14.20
CA GLY A 44 4.71 -3.76 -12.99
C GLY A 44 4.02 -2.80 -12.04
N VAL A 45 3.80 -3.23 -10.81
CA VAL A 45 3.52 -2.30 -9.69
C VAL A 45 4.79 -2.11 -8.89
N ALA A 46 5.21 -0.85 -8.72
CA ALA A 46 6.21 -0.53 -7.72
C ALA A 46 5.51 -0.58 -6.35
N ALA A 47 5.90 -1.55 -5.51
CA ALA A 47 5.43 -1.56 -4.12
C ALA A 47 6.06 -0.36 -3.39
N GLN A 48 5.28 0.69 -3.15
CA GLN A 48 5.65 1.70 -2.16
C GLN A 48 5.26 1.20 -0.77
N MET A 49 6.16 1.37 0.18
CA MET A 49 5.89 1.01 1.57
C MET A 49 5.01 2.09 2.20
N ASP A 50 3.74 1.77 2.39
CA ASP A 50 2.74 2.71 2.95
C ASP A 50 2.91 2.91 4.45
N SER A 51 3.32 1.86 5.17
CA SER A 51 3.60 1.96 6.59
C SER A 51 4.68 1.00 7.06
N VAL A 52 5.37 1.41 8.11
CA VAL A 52 6.34 0.63 8.87
C VAL A 52 5.95 0.68 10.33
N ARG A 53 6.01 -0.47 10.99
CA ARG A 53 5.86 -0.57 12.44
C ARG A 53 6.95 -1.46 13.01
N VAL A 54 7.71 -0.92 13.95
CA VAL A 54 8.75 -1.63 14.69
C VAL A 54 8.34 -1.68 16.15
N VAL A 55 8.40 -2.86 16.76
CA VAL A 55 8.05 -3.06 18.17
C VAL A 55 9.21 -3.76 18.89
N GLY A 56 9.85 -3.05 19.81
CA GLY A 56 10.84 -3.60 20.73
C GLY A 56 10.16 -4.24 21.93
N LYS A 57 10.51 -5.50 22.21
CA LYS A 57 10.01 -6.25 23.37
C LYS A 57 11.13 -6.60 24.33
N ASN A 58 10.84 -6.55 25.63
CA ASN A 58 11.68 -7.09 26.68
C ASN A 58 11.04 -8.37 27.20
N ASP A 59 11.67 -9.52 26.92
CA ASP A 59 11.10 -10.84 27.22
C ASP A 59 11.14 -11.23 28.70
N SER A 60 11.94 -10.53 29.50
CA SER A 60 12.00 -10.70 30.96
C SER A 60 10.76 -10.15 31.67
N LEU A 61 9.90 -9.40 30.98
CA LEU A 61 8.69 -8.81 31.57
C LEU A 61 7.42 -9.63 31.29
N PRO A 62 6.37 -9.50 32.13
CA PRO A 62 5.07 -10.12 31.86
C PRO A 62 4.44 -9.63 30.55
N SER A 63 3.66 -10.49 29.88
CA SER A 63 3.09 -10.27 28.53
C SER A 63 2.58 -8.83 28.27
N LYS A 64 1.75 -8.27 29.16
CA LYS A 64 1.19 -6.91 29.02
C LYS A 64 2.24 -5.79 29.06
N LYS A 65 3.39 -6.02 29.70
CA LYS A 65 4.49 -5.05 29.89
C LYS A 65 5.66 -5.24 28.93
N LYS A 66 5.68 -6.35 28.16
CA LYS A 66 6.80 -6.70 27.27
C LYS A 66 7.08 -5.64 26.21
N ARG A 67 6.07 -4.94 25.70
CA ARG A 67 6.25 -3.90 24.68
C ARG A 67 6.86 -2.65 25.31
N ARG A 68 8.12 -2.38 24.98
CA ARG A 68 8.93 -1.28 25.54
C ARG A 68 9.16 -0.15 24.55
N LEU A 69 9.36 -0.50 23.27
CA LEU A 69 9.57 0.46 22.20
C LEU A 69 8.52 0.23 21.11
N GLU A 70 7.95 1.31 20.57
CA GLU A 70 7.15 1.27 19.37
C GLU A 70 7.52 2.45 18.47
N TYR A 71 7.97 2.16 17.25
CA TYR A 71 8.16 3.15 16.20
C TYR A 71 7.17 2.87 15.08
N ARG A 72 6.50 3.92 14.60
CA ARG A 72 5.54 3.84 13.49
C ARG A 72 5.84 4.95 12.50
N ARG A 73 5.84 4.60 11.22
CA ARG A 73 5.90 5.55 10.11
C ARG A 73 4.80 5.18 9.13
N GLU A 74 3.91 6.11 8.78
CA GLU A 74 2.82 5.80 7.85
C GLU A 74 2.43 6.99 6.97
N HIS A 75 2.05 6.69 5.75
CA HIS A 75 1.45 7.66 4.84
C HIS A 75 -0.06 7.73 5.10
N SER A 76 -0.59 8.94 5.28
CA SER A 76 -2.01 9.18 5.48
C SER A 76 -2.50 10.34 4.64
N LEU A 77 -3.66 10.17 4.02
CA LEU A 77 -4.36 11.23 3.30
C LEU A 77 -5.16 12.07 4.29
N THR A 78 -4.87 13.36 4.37
CA THR A 78 -5.67 14.31 5.15
C THR A 78 -6.93 14.65 4.35
N VAL A 79 -8.08 14.10 4.74
CA VAL A 79 -9.35 14.22 3.99
C VAL A 79 -9.77 15.67 3.77
N SER A 80 -9.55 16.55 4.75
CA SER A 80 -9.97 17.96 4.66
C SER A 80 -9.16 18.78 3.66
N THR A 81 -7.89 18.43 3.42
CA THR A 81 -6.99 19.18 2.54
C THR A 81 -6.66 18.45 1.25
N GLY A 82 -6.99 17.15 1.16
CA GLY A 82 -6.60 16.27 0.05
C GLY A 82 -5.09 16.01 -0.03
N ARG A 83 -4.31 16.43 0.98
CA ARG A 83 -2.85 16.32 0.96
C ARG A 83 -2.37 15.06 1.67
N MET A 84 -1.30 14.50 1.13
CA MET A 84 -0.60 13.37 1.75
C MET A 84 0.33 13.86 2.84
N SER A 85 0.26 13.21 3.99
CA SER A 85 1.16 13.45 5.12
C SER A 85 1.84 12.15 5.54
N ILE A 86 3.00 12.28 6.18
CA ILE A 86 3.74 11.20 6.82
C ILE A 86 3.61 11.40 8.33
N LEU A 87 3.04 10.42 9.02
CA LEU A 87 3.11 10.34 10.48
C LEU A 87 4.37 9.56 10.85
N GLU A 88 5.18 10.13 11.73
CA GLU A 88 6.28 9.46 12.42
C GLU A 88 6.04 9.52 13.93
N ARG A 89 5.91 8.36 14.59
CA ARG A 89 5.68 8.27 16.02
C ARG A 89 6.69 7.34 16.68
N LEU A 90 7.24 7.78 17.81
CA LEU A 90 8.07 6.99 18.70
C LEU A 90 7.45 6.98 20.10
N ILE A 91 7.27 5.78 20.65
CA ILE A 91 6.90 5.54 22.04
C ILE A 91 8.02 4.70 22.65
N ASP A 92 8.79 5.30 23.55
CA ASP A 92 9.86 4.62 24.28
C ASP A 92 9.55 4.63 25.78
N LYS A 93 9.15 3.47 26.30
CA LYS A 93 8.81 3.31 27.72
C LYS A 93 10.02 3.13 28.62
N GLU A 94 11.21 2.86 28.07
CA GLU A 94 12.43 2.71 28.87
C GLU A 94 13.03 4.08 29.17
N ASN A 95 12.97 4.98 28.20
CA ASN A 95 13.47 6.35 28.34
C ASN A 95 12.36 7.37 28.68
N ASP A 96 11.11 6.92 28.82
CA ASP A 96 9.94 7.76 29.10
C ASP A 96 9.70 8.85 28.03
N ILE A 97 9.78 8.48 26.75
CA ILE A 97 9.70 9.42 25.63
C ILE A 97 8.46 9.14 24.78
N TYR A 98 7.68 10.18 24.52
CA TYR A 98 6.74 10.26 23.42
C TYR A 98 7.23 11.28 22.39
N ARG A 99 7.25 10.89 21.12
CA ARG A 99 7.48 11.82 20.00
C ARG A 99 6.50 11.54 18.88
N GLU A 100 5.90 12.59 18.34
CA GLU A 100 5.08 12.52 17.16
C GLU A 100 5.45 13.64 16.19
N LYS A 101 5.55 13.32 14.90
CA LYS A 101 5.74 14.28 13.82
C LYS A 101 4.77 13.98 12.69
N ILE A 102 4.14 15.04 12.17
CA ILE A 102 3.34 15.01 10.95
C ILE A 102 4.06 15.87 9.93
N ILE A 103 4.42 15.27 8.81
CA ILE A 103 5.24 15.88 7.77
C ILE A 103 4.42 15.92 6.48
N ASP A 104 4.37 17.07 5.80
CA ASP A 104 3.78 17.14 4.45
C ASP A 104 4.62 16.29 3.49
N LYS A 105 3.98 15.36 2.76
CA LYS A 105 4.72 14.40 1.91
C LYS A 105 5.35 15.07 0.70
N GLU A 106 4.79 16.17 0.21
CA GLU A 106 5.27 16.85 -1.00
C GLU A 106 6.38 17.86 -0.67
N SER A 107 6.16 18.73 0.33
CA SER A 107 7.13 19.77 0.69
C SER A 107 8.20 19.29 1.68
N GLY A 108 7.92 18.23 2.45
CA GLY A 108 8.77 17.80 3.56
C GLY A 108 8.68 18.70 4.79
N GLU A 109 7.75 19.67 4.81
CA GLU A 109 7.57 20.57 5.94
C GLU A 109 6.91 19.86 7.12
N ILE A 110 7.37 20.20 8.33
CA ILE A 110 6.78 19.67 9.56
C ILE A 110 5.49 20.46 9.84
N ILE A 111 4.34 19.81 9.68
CA ILE A 111 3.01 20.35 9.97
C ILE A 111 2.77 20.36 11.50
N HIS A 112 3.22 19.31 12.17
CA HIS A 112 3.08 19.14 13.61
C HIS A 112 4.27 18.38 14.17
N SER A 113 4.77 18.79 15.33
CA SER A 113 5.79 18.08 16.08
C SER A 113 5.46 18.20 17.56
N ASP A 114 5.40 17.07 18.23
CA ASP A 114 5.20 16.98 19.67
C ASP A 114 6.26 16.06 20.27
N GLU A 115 6.80 16.47 21.41
CA GLU A 115 7.81 15.73 22.15
C GLU A 115 7.64 16.02 23.63
N GLU A 116 7.25 14.99 24.37
CA GLU A 116 7.02 15.10 25.81
C GLU A 116 7.32 13.76 26.52
N PRO A 117 7.50 13.79 27.84
CA PRO A 117 7.59 12.58 28.63
C PRO A 117 6.34 11.71 28.44
N LEU A 118 6.52 10.39 28.29
CA LEU A 118 5.39 9.48 28.10
C LEU A 118 4.49 9.42 29.35
N THR A 119 5.06 9.65 30.53
CA THR A 119 4.34 9.82 31.79
C THR A 119 3.38 11.00 31.79
N ASP A 120 3.73 12.08 31.07
CA ASP A 120 2.92 13.29 30.94
C ASP A 120 1.90 13.20 29.79
N HIS A 121 2.19 12.38 28.77
CA HIS A 121 1.34 12.11 27.60
C HIS A 121 0.04 11.34 27.97
N THR A 122 -0.89 12.01 28.64
CA THR A 122 -2.15 11.46 29.15
C THR A 122 -3.37 12.21 28.63
N GLY A 123 -4.53 11.56 28.49
CA GLY A 123 -5.75 12.23 28.00
C GLY A 123 -5.80 12.47 26.48
N HIS A 124 -4.80 12.02 25.74
CA HIS A 124 -4.74 12.08 24.28
C HIS A 124 -5.07 10.72 23.66
N GLY A 125 -5.73 10.70 22.49
CA GLY A 125 -5.97 9.48 21.70
C GLY A 125 -6.41 8.25 22.52
N SER A 126 -5.63 7.17 22.44
CA SER A 126 -5.85 5.93 23.20
C SER A 126 -5.50 6.01 24.69
N ALA A 127 -4.86 7.10 25.14
CA ALA A 127 -4.60 7.40 26.54
C ALA A 127 -5.76 8.17 27.21
N LYS A 128 -6.87 8.43 26.49
CA LYS A 128 -8.12 8.87 27.09
C LYS A 128 -8.66 7.77 28.01
N LYS A 129 -9.02 8.14 29.24
CA LYS A 129 -9.76 7.24 30.13
C LYS A 129 -11.17 7.07 29.55
N ASN A 130 -11.62 5.84 29.35
CA ASN A 130 -13.03 5.57 29.09
C ASN A 130 -13.77 5.81 30.42
N THR A 131 -14.49 6.94 30.51
CA THR A 131 -15.51 7.18 31.55
C THR A 131 -16.74 6.33 31.29
#